data_AF-A0A531JBI7-F1
#
_entry.id   AF-A0A531JBI7-F1
#
_cell.length_a   1.000
_cell.length_b   1.000
_cell.length_c   1.000
_cell.angle_alpha   90.00
_cell.angle_beta   90.00
_cell.angle_gamma   90.00
#
_symmetry.space_group_name_H-M   'P 1'
#
loop_
_entity.id
_entity.type
_entity.pdbx_description
1 polymer ?
#
loop_
_entity_poly.entity_id
_entity_poly.type
_entity_poly.pdbx_seq_one_letter_code
_entity_poly.pdbx_strand_id
1 'polypeptide(L)'
;MSLSSLFSEKSFGELPGWDEDDHRAAYAAFRRSAFHVLTKPYRTGSLGVGFEAFAEAYQEARAVSLPNRAQARAFFERHFVPTHVTAETGGAGLVTGFYEPEAEASPVLTDRFTVPLLSRPADLVDVDDANRPSGMDPYLAFARPAPDGLAEYFDRGAIERGALAGKGLEIAWLADKVDAFFIHVQGAARLKMTDGRLCRVTYAAKSGQRFTGPGKVLSELGEIPLAKVTMQSIRAWFRAHPDRVDEILWQNRSYIFFREAAVDDAALGPIAAAKVPLTPGRSVAVDRLLHTFGTPFYI
;
A
#
# COMPACT_ATOMS: atom_id res chain seq x y z
N MET A 1 -5.43 -16.66 19.89
CA MET A 1 -3.95 -16.70 19.77
C MET A 1 -3.37 -16.00 20.99
N SER A 2 -2.25 -16.46 21.52
CA SER A 2 -1.51 -15.72 22.55
C SER A 2 -0.83 -14.49 21.92
N LEU A 3 -0.65 -13.43 22.70
CA LEU A 3 0.17 -12.28 22.29
C LEU A 3 1.63 -12.72 22.08
N SER A 4 2.29 -12.13 21.09
CA SER A 4 3.71 -12.36 20.82
C SER A 4 4.60 -11.90 21.97
N SER A 5 5.68 -12.64 22.25
CA SER A 5 6.72 -12.26 23.20
C SER A 5 7.57 -11.06 22.75
N LEU A 6 7.39 -10.60 21.50
CA LEU A 6 8.06 -9.40 20.98
C LEU A 6 7.47 -8.10 21.54
N PHE A 7 6.32 -8.17 22.20
CA PHE A 7 5.73 -7.03 22.89
C PHE A 7 6.33 -6.86 24.29
N SER A 8 6.79 -5.64 24.57
CA SER A 8 7.13 -5.19 25.92
C SER A 8 6.17 -4.07 26.31
N GLU A 9 5.41 -4.26 27.38
CA GLU A 9 4.48 -3.25 27.89
C GLU A 9 5.19 -1.95 28.27
N LYS A 10 4.52 -0.84 28.02
CA LYS A 10 4.94 0.53 28.31
C LYS A 10 3.81 1.32 28.95
N SER A 11 4.16 2.43 29.56
CA SER A 11 3.23 3.48 29.96
C SER A 11 3.17 4.57 28.89
N PHE A 12 2.05 5.31 28.82
CA PHE A 12 1.94 6.46 27.91
C PHE A 12 2.96 7.56 28.21
N GLY A 13 3.40 7.70 29.47
CA GLY A 13 4.45 8.65 29.85
C GLY A 13 5.85 8.31 29.31
N GLU A 14 6.06 7.06 28.86
CA GLU A 14 7.31 6.66 28.19
C GLU A 14 7.31 6.95 26.68
N LEU A 15 6.18 7.34 26.10
CA LEU A 15 6.05 7.63 24.67
C LEU A 15 6.53 9.07 24.39
N PRO A 16 7.65 9.27 23.66
CA PRO A 16 8.20 10.60 23.43
C PRO A 16 7.22 11.50 22.69
N GLY A 17 6.85 12.65 23.26
CA GLY A 17 5.93 13.60 22.62
C GLY A 17 4.44 13.23 22.71
N TRP A 18 4.05 12.21 23.49
CA TRP A 18 2.65 11.79 23.62
C TRP A 18 1.73 12.95 23.95
N ASP A 19 2.05 13.72 25.00
CA ASP A 19 1.23 14.85 25.43
C ASP A 19 1.11 15.96 24.37
N GLU A 20 2.07 16.04 23.45
CA GLU A 20 2.17 17.05 22.40
C GLU A 20 1.37 16.68 21.13
N ASP A 21 0.97 15.41 20.98
CA ASP A 21 0.27 14.93 19.78
C ASP A 21 -1.18 15.44 19.63
N ASP A 22 -1.63 15.57 18.38
CA ASP A 22 -3.03 15.80 18.03
C ASP A 22 -3.82 14.48 17.95
N HIS A 23 -4.16 13.97 19.13
CA HIS A 23 -4.94 12.75 19.31
C HIS A 23 -6.30 12.78 18.61
N ARG A 24 -6.86 13.96 18.29
CA ARG A 24 -8.13 14.05 17.54
C ARG A 24 -7.98 13.49 16.14
N ALA A 25 -6.85 13.76 15.49
CA ALA A 25 -6.58 13.28 14.15
C ALA A 25 -6.37 11.75 14.15
N ALA A 26 -5.67 11.21 15.16
CA ALA A 26 -5.55 9.76 15.38
C ALA A 26 -6.91 9.11 15.67
N TYR A 27 -7.73 9.72 16.53
CA TYR A 27 -9.09 9.25 16.85
C TYR A 27 -9.99 9.23 15.61
N ALA A 28 -9.97 10.29 14.79
CA ALA A 28 -10.74 10.34 13.55
C ALA A 28 -10.33 9.22 12.59
N ALA A 29 -9.03 8.91 12.47
CA ALA A 29 -8.54 7.80 11.67
C ALA A 29 -9.03 6.45 12.23
N PHE A 30 -8.87 6.22 13.54
CA PHE A 30 -9.34 5.01 14.23
C PHE A 30 -10.86 4.79 14.07
N ARG A 31 -11.64 5.87 14.19
CA ARG A 31 -13.10 5.86 14.05
C ARG A 31 -13.55 5.32 12.69
N ARG A 32 -12.80 5.55 11.61
CA ARG A 32 -13.14 4.98 10.27
C ARG A 32 -13.08 3.45 10.30
N SER A 33 -12.06 2.88 10.93
CA SER A 33 -11.95 1.43 11.15
C SER A 33 -13.10 0.93 12.03
N ALA A 34 -13.49 1.68 13.07
CA ALA A 34 -14.59 1.33 13.97
C ALA A 34 -15.95 1.16 13.26
N PHE A 35 -16.19 1.90 12.18
CA PHE A 35 -17.38 1.72 11.34
C PHE A 35 -17.21 0.56 10.34
N HIS A 36 -16.03 0.42 9.73
CA HIS A 36 -15.80 -0.61 8.71
C HIS A 36 -15.90 -2.04 9.26
N VAL A 37 -15.45 -2.27 10.50
CA VAL A 37 -15.47 -3.62 11.10
C VAL A 37 -16.86 -4.23 11.23
N LEU A 38 -17.93 -3.43 11.18
CA LEU A 38 -19.31 -3.92 11.13
C LEU A 38 -19.65 -4.64 9.82
N THR A 39 -18.95 -4.31 8.73
CA THR A 39 -19.11 -4.96 7.43
C THR A 39 -18.26 -6.23 7.33
N LYS A 40 -16.98 -6.14 7.73
CA LYS A 40 -16.05 -7.27 7.68
C LYS A 40 -14.95 -7.13 8.74
N PRO A 41 -14.80 -8.10 9.65
CA PRO A 41 -13.68 -8.13 10.57
C PRO A 41 -12.32 -8.29 9.89
N TYR A 42 -11.28 -7.74 10.51
CA TYR A 42 -9.90 -7.91 10.07
C TYR A 42 -9.34 -9.27 10.48
N ARG A 43 -8.46 -9.83 9.65
CA ARG A 43 -7.72 -11.06 10.00
C ARG A 43 -6.69 -10.74 11.07
N THR A 44 -6.60 -11.59 12.08
CA THR A 44 -5.59 -11.49 13.14
C THR A 44 -4.21 -11.83 12.59
N GLY A 45 -3.26 -10.90 12.72
CA GLY A 45 -1.86 -11.12 12.39
C GLY A 45 -1.15 -12.05 13.40
N SER A 46 0.02 -12.56 13.05
CA SER A 46 0.78 -13.52 13.86
C SER A 46 1.28 -12.97 15.19
N LEU A 47 1.29 -11.64 15.37
CA LEU A 47 1.57 -11.03 16.68
C LEU A 47 0.44 -11.25 17.70
N GLY A 48 -0.72 -11.72 17.26
CA GLY A 48 -1.78 -12.22 18.14
C GLY A 48 -2.78 -11.18 18.65
N VAL A 49 -2.66 -9.91 18.25
CA VAL A 49 -3.63 -8.86 18.59
C VAL A 49 -4.91 -9.07 17.78
N GLY A 50 -5.91 -9.72 18.37
CA GLY A 50 -7.21 -9.94 17.75
C GLY A 50 -8.01 -8.65 17.58
N PHE A 51 -8.78 -8.53 16.51
CA PHE A 51 -9.59 -7.34 16.26
C PHE A 51 -10.69 -7.16 17.32
N GLU A 52 -11.14 -8.26 17.92
CA GLU A 52 -12.16 -8.35 18.97
C GLU A 52 -11.72 -7.64 20.26
N ALA A 53 -10.41 -7.53 20.50
CA ALA A 53 -9.87 -6.79 21.64
C ALA A 53 -10.22 -5.29 21.60
N PHE A 54 -10.59 -4.76 20.42
CA PHE A 54 -10.95 -3.35 20.24
C PHE A 54 -12.46 -3.10 20.32
N ALA A 55 -13.28 -4.07 20.72
CA ALA A 55 -14.74 -3.96 20.64
C ALA A 55 -15.31 -2.75 21.40
N GLU A 56 -14.88 -2.53 22.66
CA GLU A 56 -15.33 -1.41 23.49
C GLU A 56 -14.85 -0.05 22.93
N ALA A 57 -13.57 0.03 22.56
CA ALA A 57 -12.98 1.20 21.92
C ALA A 57 -13.73 1.58 20.64
N TYR A 58 -14.06 0.59 19.81
CA TYR A 58 -14.84 0.81 18.59
C TYR A 58 -16.28 1.24 18.88
N GLN A 59 -16.92 0.71 19.92
CA GLN A 59 -18.26 1.13 20.33
C GLN A 59 -18.28 2.61 20.72
N GLU A 60 -17.34 3.04 21.55
CA GLU A 60 -17.24 4.45 21.93
C GLU A 60 -16.87 5.34 20.74
N ALA A 61 -15.93 4.90 19.88
CA ALA A 61 -15.55 5.62 18.68
C ALA A 61 -16.73 5.86 17.71
N ARG A 62 -17.67 4.91 17.64
CA ARG A 62 -18.89 5.09 16.85
C ARG A 62 -19.86 6.09 17.50
N ALA A 63 -19.98 6.07 18.83
CA ALA A 63 -20.92 6.89 19.57
C ALA A 63 -20.48 8.37 19.71
N VAL A 64 -19.19 8.63 19.85
CA VAL A 64 -18.65 9.99 20.04
C VAL A 64 -18.03 10.48 18.74
N SER A 65 -18.58 11.55 18.14
CA SER A 65 -18.16 11.98 16.80
C SER A 65 -16.99 12.95 16.77
N LEU A 66 -16.90 13.86 17.76
CA LEU A 66 -15.98 15.00 17.74
C LEU A 66 -15.39 15.27 19.14
N PRO A 67 -14.50 14.39 19.65
CA PRO A 67 -13.83 14.67 20.90
C PRO A 67 -12.89 15.87 20.77
N ASN A 68 -12.76 16.65 21.84
CA ASN A 68 -11.64 17.58 21.98
C ASN A 68 -10.32 16.80 22.21
N ARG A 69 -9.18 17.49 22.20
CA ARG A 69 -7.86 16.85 22.32
C ARG A 69 -7.71 16.03 23.61
N ALA A 70 -8.17 16.56 24.75
CA ALA A 70 -8.09 15.86 26.02
C ALA A 70 -8.97 14.60 26.05
N GLN A 71 -10.19 14.68 25.50
CA GLN A 71 -11.09 13.53 25.36
C GLN A 71 -10.50 12.45 24.45
N ALA A 72 -9.88 12.84 23.32
CA ALA A 72 -9.26 11.92 22.39
C ALA A 72 -8.01 11.23 23.00
N ARG A 73 -7.17 11.97 23.74
CA ARG A 73 -6.06 11.38 24.51
C ARG A 73 -6.57 10.40 25.56
N ALA A 74 -7.53 10.82 26.38
CA ALA A 74 -8.12 9.99 27.42
C ALA A 74 -8.79 8.72 26.86
N PHE A 75 -9.35 8.78 25.64
CA PHE A 75 -9.87 7.61 24.95
C PHE A 75 -8.77 6.56 24.73
N PHE A 76 -7.62 6.94 24.17
CA PHE A 76 -6.52 6.00 23.95
C PHE A 76 -5.96 5.48 25.28
N GLU A 77 -5.83 6.33 26.29
CA GLU A 77 -5.30 5.95 27.61
C GLU A 77 -6.19 4.99 28.40
N ARG A 78 -7.50 5.03 28.17
CA ARG A 78 -8.44 4.11 28.82
C ARG A 78 -8.54 2.76 28.11
N HIS A 79 -8.48 2.77 26.78
CA HIS A 79 -8.80 1.60 25.96
C HIS A 79 -7.58 0.79 25.53
N PHE A 80 -6.37 1.36 25.63
CA PHE A 80 -5.16 0.74 25.11
C PHE A 80 -4.05 0.76 26.15
N VAL A 81 -3.20 -0.26 26.07
CA VAL A 81 -1.92 -0.32 26.76
C VAL A 81 -0.83 -0.24 25.69
N PRO A 82 0.09 0.74 25.72
CA PRO A 82 1.13 0.83 24.72
C PRO A 82 2.14 -0.30 24.91
N THR A 83 2.55 -0.91 23.82
CA THR A 83 3.55 -1.98 23.81
C THR A 83 4.64 -1.65 22.80
N HIS A 84 5.89 -1.66 23.24
CA HIS A 84 7.03 -1.56 22.34
C HIS A 84 7.24 -2.89 21.60
N VAL A 85 7.33 -2.84 20.26
CA VAL A 85 7.57 -4.00 19.42
C VAL A 85 9.06 -4.15 19.16
N THR A 86 9.65 -5.24 19.63
CA THR A 86 11.07 -5.51 19.42
C THR A 86 11.27 -6.36 18.17
N ALA A 87 12.22 -5.98 17.29
CA ALA A 87 12.57 -6.78 16.13
C ALA A 87 13.25 -8.11 16.55
N GLU A 88 12.89 -9.23 15.91
CA GLU A 88 13.45 -10.56 16.21
C GLU A 88 14.98 -10.62 16.12
N THR A 89 15.57 -9.88 15.18
CA THR A 89 17.00 -9.83 14.95
C THR A 89 17.74 -8.83 15.84
N GLY A 90 17.02 -8.09 16.68
CA GLY A 90 17.51 -6.86 17.32
C GLY A 90 17.66 -5.71 16.29
N GLY A 91 17.58 -4.47 16.78
CA GLY A 91 17.71 -3.25 15.96
C GLY A 91 16.46 -2.37 15.94
N ALA A 92 16.60 -1.19 15.32
CA ALA A 92 15.51 -0.23 15.17
C ALA A 92 14.56 -0.63 14.02
N GLY A 93 13.27 -0.26 14.15
CA GLY A 93 12.33 -0.33 13.04
C GLY A 93 12.69 0.63 11.90
N LEU A 94 12.24 0.33 10.68
CA LEU A 94 12.41 1.19 9.51
C LEU A 94 11.07 1.83 9.16
N VAL A 95 11.04 3.16 9.15
CA VAL A 95 9.90 3.95 8.66
C VAL A 95 10.26 4.56 7.32
N THR A 96 9.35 4.44 6.37
CA THR A 96 9.43 5.12 5.06
C THR A 96 8.15 5.93 4.83
N GLY A 97 8.18 6.86 3.88
CA GLY A 97 7.02 7.66 3.49
C GLY A 97 6.45 7.21 2.14
N PHE A 98 5.12 7.23 2.03
CA PHE A 98 4.40 7.07 0.77
C PHE A 98 3.34 8.17 0.66
N TYR A 99 2.87 8.43 -0.56
CA TYR A 99 1.90 9.48 -0.84
C TYR A 99 0.99 9.06 -1.99
N GLU A 100 -0.07 9.82 -2.22
CA GLU A 100 -0.89 9.65 -3.42
C GLU A 100 -0.44 10.67 -4.49
N PRO A 101 0.19 10.22 -5.58
CA PRO A 101 0.66 11.10 -6.64
C PRO A 101 -0.51 11.64 -7.45
N GLU A 102 -0.34 12.87 -7.94
CA GLU A 102 -1.16 13.43 -9.00
C GLU A 102 -0.42 13.30 -10.34
N ALA A 103 -1.11 12.83 -11.38
CA ALA A 103 -0.55 12.71 -12.72
C ALA A 103 -1.56 13.13 -13.80
N GLU A 104 -1.08 13.71 -14.90
CA GLU A 104 -1.89 13.91 -16.11
C GLU A 104 -2.09 12.59 -16.83
N ALA A 105 -3.31 12.30 -17.27
CA ALA A 105 -3.62 11.07 -18.00
C ALA A 105 -4.66 11.30 -19.09
N SER A 106 -4.68 10.43 -20.11
CA SER A 106 -5.66 10.43 -21.18
C SER A 106 -6.58 9.20 -21.09
N PRO A 107 -7.88 9.31 -21.37
CA PRO A 107 -8.77 8.15 -21.44
C PRO A 107 -8.50 7.29 -22.68
N VAL A 108 -7.75 7.81 -23.67
CA VAL A 108 -7.43 7.14 -24.93
C VAL A 108 -5.93 7.19 -25.21
N LEU A 109 -5.42 6.19 -25.93
CA LEU A 109 -4.05 6.20 -26.46
C LEU A 109 -3.87 7.39 -27.42
N THR A 110 -2.77 8.12 -27.27
CA THR A 110 -2.37 9.23 -28.17
C THR A 110 -0.86 9.22 -28.35
N ASP A 111 -0.33 10.06 -29.23
CA ASP A 111 1.13 10.22 -29.43
C ASP A 111 1.87 10.63 -28.15
N ARG A 112 1.21 11.38 -27.25
CA ARG A 112 1.78 11.81 -25.97
C ARG A 112 1.53 10.81 -24.84
N PHE A 113 0.33 10.24 -24.77
CA PHE A 113 -0.11 9.36 -23.67
C PHE A 113 -0.13 7.92 -24.15
N THR A 114 0.99 7.22 -23.91
CA THR A 114 1.29 5.89 -24.48
C THR A 114 1.51 4.81 -23.44
N VAL A 115 1.53 5.16 -22.14
CA VAL A 115 1.80 4.19 -21.05
C VAL A 115 0.50 3.84 -20.32
N PRO A 116 -0.02 2.61 -20.44
CA PRO A 116 -1.31 2.29 -19.83
C PRO A 116 -1.20 2.02 -18.33
N LEU A 117 -2.20 2.47 -17.57
CA LEU A 117 -2.55 1.93 -16.27
C LEU A 117 -3.62 0.84 -16.46
N LEU A 118 -3.30 -0.39 -16.07
CA LEU A 118 -4.14 -1.55 -16.35
C LEU A 118 -5.05 -1.91 -15.19
N SER A 119 -6.28 -2.30 -15.51
CA SER A 119 -7.21 -2.95 -14.61
C SER A 119 -6.85 -4.41 -14.35
N ARG A 120 -7.45 -5.02 -13.33
CA ARG A 120 -7.23 -6.43 -12.99
C ARG A 120 -7.68 -7.33 -14.16
N PRO A 121 -6.78 -8.14 -14.75
CA PRO A 121 -7.15 -9.10 -15.78
C PRO A 121 -8.10 -10.18 -15.25
N ALA A 122 -9.05 -10.62 -16.08
CA ALA A 122 -10.01 -11.67 -15.71
C ALA A 122 -9.35 -13.04 -15.50
N ASP A 123 -8.20 -13.29 -16.13
CA ASP A 123 -7.41 -14.51 -16.00
C ASP A 123 -6.41 -14.48 -14.82
N LEU A 124 -6.40 -13.40 -14.01
CA LEU A 124 -5.58 -13.32 -12.79
C LEU A 124 -6.28 -14.02 -11.63
N VAL A 125 -5.78 -15.20 -11.28
CA VAL A 125 -6.32 -16.09 -10.25
C VAL A 125 -5.66 -15.80 -8.90
N ASP A 126 -6.46 -15.64 -7.83
CA ASP A 126 -5.96 -15.58 -6.45
C ASP A 126 -5.49 -16.98 -6.01
N VAL A 127 -4.29 -17.07 -5.44
CA VAL A 127 -3.68 -18.33 -4.99
C VAL A 127 -3.69 -18.42 -3.47
N ASP A 128 -4.20 -19.54 -2.96
CA ASP A 128 -4.20 -19.92 -1.55
C ASP A 128 -3.83 -21.41 -1.38
N ASP A 129 -3.85 -21.91 -0.16
CA ASP A 129 -3.43 -23.29 0.13
C ASP A 129 -4.36 -24.35 -0.50
N ALA A 130 -5.58 -23.99 -0.94
CA ALA A 130 -6.52 -24.93 -1.55
C ALA A 130 -6.27 -25.13 -3.05
N ASN A 131 -5.70 -24.13 -3.75
CA ASN A 131 -5.46 -24.19 -5.19
C ASN A 131 -3.98 -24.09 -5.61
N ARG A 132 -3.05 -23.87 -4.67
CA ARG A 132 -1.62 -23.72 -4.97
C ARG A 132 -1.04 -25.03 -5.55
N PRO A 133 -0.45 -25.00 -6.76
CA PRO A 133 0.25 -26.15 -7.31
C PRO A 133 1.46 -26.54 -6.46
N SER A 134 1.78 -27.83 -6.42
CA SER A 134 3.01 -28.32 -5.79
C SER A 134 4.24 -27.64 -6.42
N GLY A 135 5.12 -27.09 -5.58
CA GLY A 135 6.34 -26.41 -6.01
C GLY A 135 6.21 -24.91 -6.34
N MET A 136 4.99 -24.35 -6.33
CA MET A 136 4.82 -22.89 -6.46
C MET A 136 5.31 -22.18 -5.19
N ASP A 137 6.09 -21.10 -5.35
CA ASP A 137 6.57 -20.28 -4.23
C ASP A 137 5.38 -19.83 -3.36
N PRO A 138 5.32 -20.18 -2.05
CA PRO A 138 4.24 -19.78 -1.15
C PRO A 138 4.03 -18.26 -1.06
N TYR A 139 5.01 -17.45 -1.45
CA TYR A 139 4.89 -16.00 -1.55
C TYR A 139 3.89 -15.55 -2.64
N LEU A 140 3.72 -16.34 -3.70
CA LEU A 140 2.85 -16.00 -4.81
C LEU A 140 1.38 -16.16 -4.39
N ALA A 141 0.70 -15.02 -4.31
CA ALA A 141 -0.74 -14.94 -4.05
C ALA A 141 -1.56 -14.79 -5.34
N PHE A 142 -0.92 -14.76 -6.51
CA PHE A 142 -1.56 -14.61 -7.81
C PHE A 142 -0.89 -15.49 -8.86
N ALA A 143 -1.69 -16.05 -9.76
CA ALA A 143 -1.26 -16.90 -10.86
C ALA A 143 -2.15 -16.69 -12.09
N ARG A 144 -1.80 -17.35 -13.19
CA ARG A 144 -2.65 -17.50 -14.39
C ARG A 144 -2.93 -18.96 -14.68
N PRO A 145 -4.06 -19.26 -15.36
CA PRO A 145 -4.27 -20.56 -15.99
C PRO A 145 -3.14 -20.91 -16.97
N ALA A 146 -2.76 -22.18 -16.96
CA ALA A 146 -1.81 -22.83 -17.86
C ALA A 146 -2.31 -24.26 -18.16
N PRO A 147 -1.78 -24.95 -19.20
CA PRO A 147 -2.21 -26.31 -19.53
C PRO A 147 -2.15 -27.30 -18.37
N ASP A 148 -1.13 -27.18 -17.52
CA ASP A 148 -0.90 -28.09 -16.37
C ASP A 148 -1.38 -27.50 -15.03
N GLY A 149 -2.34 -26.57 -15.05
CA GLY A 149 -2.93 -25.95 -13.86
C GLY A 149 -2.64 -24.45 -13.75
N LEU A 150 -2.00 -24.03 -12.66
CA LEU A 150 -1.66 -22.62 -12.44
C LEU A 150 -0.16 -22.38 -12.62
N ALA A 151 0.19 -21.29 -13.28
CA ALA A 151 1.57 -20.84 -13.46
C ALA A 151 1.73 -19.38 -12.99
N GLU A 152 2.98 -18.95 -12.76
CA GLU A 152 3.26 -17.53 -12.50
C GLU A 152 2.60 -16.64 -13.56
N TYR A 153 2.01 -15.53 -13.10
CA TYR A 153 1.48 -14.51 -14.01
C TYR A 153 2.62 -13.86 -14.81
N PHE A 154 2.29 -13.09 -15.85
CA PHE A 154 3.28 -12.28 -16.56
C PHE A 154 3.97 -11.29 -15.60
N ASP A 155 5.29 -11.14 -15.73
CA ASP A 155 6.02 -10.10 -15.00
C ASP A 155 5.93 -8.74 -15.71
N ARG A 156 6.44 -7.70 -15.04
CA ARG A 156 6.47 -6.33 -15.56
C ARG A 156 6.99 -6.23 -16.98
N GLY A 157 8.15 -6.83 -17.26
CA GLY A 157 8.77 -6.75 -18.58
C GLY A 157 7.90 -7.38 -19.66
N ALA A 158 7.30 -8.54 -19.38
CA ALA A 158 6.37 -9.17 -20.31
C ALA A 158 5.10 -8.32 -20.53
N ILE A 159 4.54 -7.74 -19.47
CA ILE A 159 3.34 -6.89 -19.53
C ILE A 159 3.62 -5.61 -20.34
N GLU A 160 4.71 -4.91 -20.05
CA GLU A 160 5.10 -3.67 -20.73
C GLU A 160 5.52 -3.91 -22.20
N ARG A 161 5.91 -5.14 -22.55
CA ARG A 161 6.11 -5.59 -23.95
C ARG A 161 4.85 -6.11 -24.63
N GLY A 162 3.67 -5.96 -24.00
CA GLY A 162 2.39 -6.22 -24.64
C GLY A 162 1.77 -7.59 -24.38
N ALA A 163 2.21 -8.34 -23.35
CA ALA A 163 1.57 -9.62 -22.99
C ALA A 163 0.06 -9.51 -22.67
N LEU A 164 -0.42 -8.30 -22.38
CA LEU A 164 -1.83 -8.00 -22.11
C LEU A 164 -2.48 -7.09 -23.16
N ALA A 165 -1.80 -6.81 -24.28
CA ALA A 165 -2.31 -5.91 -25.32
C ALA A 165 -3.61 -6.46 -25.94
N GLY A 166 -4.54 -5.55 -26.28
CA GLY A 166 -5.80 -5.90 -26.93
C GLY A 166 -6.85 -6.54 -26.01
N LYS A 167 -6.59 -6.63 -24.70
CA LYS A 167 -7.55 -7.14 -23.71
C LYS A 167 -8.54 -6.08 -23.19
N GLY A 168 -8.40 -4.81 -23.60
CA GLY A 168 -9.27 -3.72 -23.15
C GLY A 168 -9.18 -3.46 -21.65
N LEU A 169 -7.97 -3.55 -21.09
CA LEU A 169 -7.73 -3.43 -19.65
C LEU A 169 -7.34 -2.01 -19.23
N GLU A 170 -7.08 -1.13 -20.18
CA GLU A 170 -6.52 0.20 -19.97
C GLU A 170 -7.56 1.14 -19.32
N ILE A 171 -7.27 1.60 -18.10
CA ILE A 171 -8.09 2.56 -17.36
C ILE A 171 -7.78 3.98 -17.84
N ALA A 172 -6.49 4.27 -18.03
CA ALA A 172 -5.99 5.54 -18.49
C ALA A 172 -4.59 5.35 -19.08
N TRP A 173 -4.13 6.34 -19.85
CA TRP A 173 -2.82 6.38 -20.47
C TRP A 173 -2.02 7.56 -19.89
N LEU A 174 -0.83 7.29 -19.38
CA LEU A 174 0.14 8.26 -18.89
C LEU A 174 1.16 8.60 -19.98
N ALA A 175 1.82 9.76 -19.84
CA ALA A 175 2.84 10.20 -20.77
C ALA A 175 4.23 9.62 -20.49
N ASP A 176 4.51 9.28 -19.22
CA ASP A 176 5.83 8.86 -18.77
C ASP A 176 5.80 7.54 -18.01
N LYS A 177 6.72 6.64 -18.36
CA LYS A 177 6.79 5.30 -17.76
C LYS A 177 7.36 5.32 -16.34
N VAL A 178 8.19 6.30 -16.01
CA VAL A 178 8.74 6.45 -14.66
C VAL A 178 7.63 6.92 -13.72
N ASP A 179 6.76 7.84 -14.14
CA ASP A 179 5.56 8.23 -13.39
C ASP A 179 4.61 7.06 -13.19
N ALA A 180 4.31 6.29 -14.25
CA ALA A 180 3.51 5.06 -14.12
C ALA A 180 4.13 4.07 -13.12
N PHE A 181 5.46 3.91 -13.15
CA PHE A 181 6.18 3.06 -12.20
C PHE A 181 6.03 3.56 -10.75
N PHE A 182 6.23 4.86 -10.50
CA PHE A 182 6.07 5.41 -9.16
C PHE A 182 4.61 5.31 -8.68
N ILE A 183 3.62 5.45 -9.56
CA ILE A 183 2.21 5.18 -9.25
C ILE A 183 2.02 3.71 -8.82
N HIS A 184 2.66 2.74 -9.49
CA HIS A 184 2.67 1.35 -9.03
C HIS A 184 3.29 1.19 -7.64
N VAL A 185 4.40 1.88 -7.35
CA VAL A 185 5.05 1.84 -6.02
C VAL A 185 4.13 2.40 -4.93
N GLN A 186 3.42 3.50 -5.21
CA GLN A 186 2.49 4.11 -4.25
C GLN A 186 1.19 3.31 -4.10
N GLY A 187 0.78 2.56 -5.14
CA GLY A 187 -0.42 1.73 -5.15
C GLY A 187 -1.73 2.49 -5.32
N ALA A 188 -1.68 3.80 -5.55
CA ALA A 188 -2.82 4.65 -5.86
C ALA A 188 -2.36 5.93 -6.59
N ALA A 189 -3.29 6.65 -7.23
CA ALA A 189 -3.03 7.94 -7.83
C ALA A 189 -4.32 8.74 -8.05
N ARG A 190 -4.18 10.07 -8.13
CA ARG A 190 -5.17 10.99 -8.69
C ARG A 190 -4.77 11.34 -10.12
N LEU A 191 -5.66 11.09 -11.06
CA LEU A 191 -5.46 11.31 -12.48
C LEU A 191 -6.23 12.56 -12.90
N LYS A 192 -5.50 13.57 -13.35
CA LYS A 192 -6.04 14.76 -14.03
C LYS A 192 -6.25 14.37 -15.49
N MET A 193 -7.46 13.99 -15.83
CA MET A 193 -7.78 13.46 -17.15
C MET A 193 -7.81 14.59 -18.19
N THR A 194 -7.35 14.33 -19.40
CA THR A 194 -7.37 15.30 -20.51
C THR A 194 -8.78 15.70 -20.96
N ASP A 195 -9.80 14.92 -20.60
CA ASP A 195 -11.22 15.23 -20.81
C ASP A 195 -11.83 16.11 -19.70
N GLY A 196 -11.02 16.57 -18.73
CA GLY A 196 -11.42 17.41 -17.61
C GLY A 196 -11.91 16.65 -16.38
N ARG A 197 -12.06 15.32 -16.44
CA ARG A 197 -12.42 14.52 -15.26
C ARG A 197 -11.25 14.43 -14.28
N LEU A 198 -11.58 14.33 -13.00
CA LEU A 198 -10.65 13.84 -11.98
C LEU A 198 -10.98 12.37 -11.72
N CYS A 199 -10.06 11.48 -12.08
CA CYS A 199 -10.19 10.05 -11.81
C CYS A 199 -9.27 9.68 -10.64
N ARG A 200 -9.69 8.77 -9.78
CA ARG A 200 -8.84 8.22 -8.73
C ARG A 200 -8.71 6.73 -8.95
N VAL A 201 -7.46 6.25 -8.91
CA VAL A 201 -7.16 4.83 -9.04
C VAL A 201 -6.54 4.32 -7.76
N THR A 202 -6.90 3.11 -7.37
CA THR A 202 -6.32 2.41 -6.21
C THR A 202 -6.03 0.96 -6.57
N TYR A 203 -5.13 0.33 -5.82
CA TYR A 203 -4.75 -1.06 -5.93
C TYR A 203 -5.98 -1.99 -6.04
N ALA A 204 -5.99 -2.83 -7.07
CA ALA A 204 -6.92 -3.93 -7.24
C ALA A 204 -6.25 -5.28 -7.03
N ALA A 205 -5.08 -5.49 -7.64
CA ALA A 205 -4.29 -6.71 -7.56
C ALA A 205 -2.82 -6.45 -7.93
N LYS A 206 -1.98 -7.48 -7.87
CA LYS A 206 -0.64 -7.47 -8.45
C LYS A 206 -0.41 -8.73 -9.27
N SER A 207 0.59 -8.71 -10.15
CA SER A 207 0.99 -9.87 -10.95
C SER A 207 1.52 -11.05 -10.11
N GLY A 208 1.90 -10.80 -8.85
CA GLY A 208 2.32 -11.83 -7.89
C GLY A 208 3.80 -11.74 -7.53
N GLN A 209 4.66 -11.40 -8.50
CA GLN A 209 6.11 -11.36 -8.32
C GLN A 209 6.58 -10.38 -7.25
N ARG A 210 7.78 -10.65 -6.71
CA ARG A 210 8.46 -9.82 -5.70
C ARG A 210 8.79 -8.44 -6.25
N PHE A 211 8.72 -7.46 -5.38
CA PHE A 211 9.09 -6.08 -5.68
C PHE A 211 10.61 -5.89 -5.59
N THR A 212 11.19 -5.20 -6.57
CA THR A 212 12.58 -4.73 -6.54
C THR A 212 12.59 -3.22 -6.75
N GLY A 213 13.16 -2.45 -5.82
CA GLY A 213 13.21 -1.00 -5.93
C GLY A 213 14.30 -0.52 -6.91
N PRO A 214 14.02 0.48 -7.78
CA PRO A 214 15.01 0.97 -8.75
C PRO A 214 16.24 1.59 -8.08
N GLY A 215 16.08 2.18 -6.88
CA GLY A 215 17.19 2.72 -6.11
C GLY A 215 18.22 1.66 -5.69
N LYS A 216 17.75 0.45 -5.32
CA LYS A 216 18.64 -0.68 -4.99
C LYS A 216 19.43 -1.12 -6.22
N VAL A 217 18.73 -1.31 -7.34
CA VAL A 217 19.34 -1.71 -8.62
C VAL A 217 20.40 -0.71 -9.06
N LEU A 218 20.07 0.58 -9.08
CA LEU A 218 21.00 1.65 -9.46
C LEU A 218 22.23 1.70 -8.53
N SER A 219 22.05 1.45 -7.24
CA SER A 219 23.18 1.36 -6.32
C SER A 219 24.06 0.14 -6.53
N GLU A 220 23.47 -1.02 -6.82
CA GLU A 220 24.22 -2.26 -7.08
C GLU A 220 25.01 -2.18 -8.40
N LEU A 221 24.49 -1.46 -9.39
CA LEU A 221 25.18 -1.16 -10.65
C LEU A 221 26.23 -0.05 -10.53
N GLY A 222 26.34 0.63 -9.38
CA GLY A 222 27.29 1.73 -9.17
C GLY A 222 26.87 3.08 -9.76
N GLU A 223 25.64 3.19 -10.25
CA GLU A 223 25.09 4.40 -10.90
C GLU A 223 24.76 5.51 -9.90
N ILE A 224 24.26 5.13 -8.71
CA ILE A 224 23.96 6.06 -7.61
C ILE A 224 24.48 5.46 -6.31
N PRO A 225 25.42 6.10 -5.60
CA PRO A 225 25.85 5.62 -4.29
C PRO A 225 24.67 5.45 -3.33
N LEU A 226 24.62 4.35 -2.57
CA LEU A 226 23.49 4.02 -1.67
C LEU A 226 23.06 5.19 -0.77
N ALA A 227 24.02 5.92 -0.19
CA ALA A 227 23.79 7.08 0.66
C ALA A 227 23.10 8.27 -0.04
N LYS A 228 23.07 8.27 -1.38
CA LYS A 228 22.46 9.30 -2.23
C LYS A 228 21.19 8.80 -2.92
N VAL A 229 20.74 7.57 -2.66
CA VAL A 229 19.52 7.03 -3.25
C VAL A 229 18.31 7.72 -2.63
N THR A 230 17.64 8.54 -3.44
CA THR A 230 16.41 9.27 -3.10
C THR A 230 15.48 9.23 -4.30
N MET A 231 14.19 9.50 -4.11
CA MET A 231 13.24 9.58 -5.24
C MET A 231 13.70 10.61 -6.29
N GLN A 232 14.25 11.73 -5.83
CA GLN A 232 14.74 12.82 -6.67
C GLN A 232 15.98 12.40 -7.48
N SER A 233 16.95 11.74 -6.86
CA SER A 233 18.14 11.28 -7.57
C SER A 233 17.83 10.16 -8.57
N ILE A 234 16.91 9.24 -8.23
CA ILE A 234 16.43 8.21 -9.15
C ILE A 234 15.74 8.84 -10.37
N ARG A 235 14.82 9.79 -10.16
CA ARG A 235 14.14 10.51 -11.26
C ARG A 235 15.10 11.34 -12.09
N ALA A 236 16.13 11.93 -11.49
CA ALA A 236 17.18 12.63 -12.24
C ALA A 236 17.97 11.67 -13.13
N TRP A 237 18.33 10.49 -12.61
CA TRP A 237 19.07 9.50 -13.38
C TRP A 237 18.28 8.99 -14.58
N PHE A 238 16.98 8.69 -14.42
CA PHE A 238 16.13 8.26 -15.55
C PHE A 238 15.99 9.33 -16.64
N ARG A 239 15.90 10.61 -16.27
CA ARG A 239 15.87 11.71 -17.25
C ARG A 239 17.18 11.83 -18.04
N ALA A 240 18.31 11.49 -17.42
CA ALA A 240 19.62 11.52 -18.06
C ALA A 240 19.90 10.27 -18.92
N HIS A 241 19.21 9.15 -18.68
CA HIS A 241 19.42 7.86 -19.36
C HIS A 241 18.10 7.25 -19.86
N PRO A 242 17.39 7.92 -20.80
CA PRO A 242 16.08 7.47 -21.28
C PRO A 242 16.11 6.10 -21.97
N ASP A 243 17.24 5.73 -22.56
CA ASP A 243 17.51 4.45 -23.23
C ASP A 243 17.64 3.27 -22.24
N ARG A 244 17.98 3.54 -20.99
CA ARG A 244 18.18 2.52 -19.94
C ARG A 244 17.03 2.40 -18.95
N VAL A 245 15.93 3.12 -19.17
CA VAL A 245 14.80 3.09 -18.23
C VAL A 245 14.25 1.67 -18.09
N ASP A 246 14.05 0.97 -19.22
CA ASP A 246 13.46 -0.37 -19.20
C ASP A 246 14.39 -1.41 -18.56
N GLU A 247 15.70 -1.29 -18.78
CA GLU A 247 16.74 -2.12 -18.13
C GLU A 247 16.57 -2.13 -16.60
N ILE A 248 16.36 -0.97 -16.01
CA ILE A 248 16.24 -0.79 -14.57
C ILE A 248 14.84 -1.10 -14.07
N LEU A 249 13.79 -0.58 -14.73
CA LEU A 249 12.41 -0.77 -14.27
C LEU A 249 12.00 -2.24 -14.34
N TRP A 250 12.44 -3.00 -15.34
CA TRP A 250 12.08 -4.41 -15.50
C TRP A 250 12.76 -5.35 -14.49
N GLN A 251 13.77 -4.88 -13.74
CA GLN A 251 14.27 -5.62 -12.57
C GLN A 251 13.19 -5.78 -11.49
N ASN A 252 12.23 -4.85 -11.44
CA ASN A 252 11.02 -5.02 -10.66
C ASN A 252 10.02 -5.90 -11.42
N ARG A 253 10.09 -7.22 -11.23
CA ARG A 253 9.14 -8.16 -11.85
C ARG A 253 7.68 -7.90 -11.44
N SER A 254 7.43 -7.26 -10.29
CA SER A 254 6.09 -6.94 -9.80
C SER A 254 5.40 -5.86 -10.65
N TYR A 255 4.16 -6.13 -11.07
CA TYR A 255 3.27 -5.17 -11.74
C TYR A 255 1.98 -5.01 -10.94
N ILE A 256 1.46 -3.79 -10.83
CA ILE A 256 0.26 -3.49 -10.03
C ILE A 256 -0.91 -3.19 -10.97
N PHE A 257 -2.04 -3.84 -10.72
CA PHE A 257 -3.30 -3.60 -11.40
C PHE A 257 -4.19 -2.73 -10.53
N PHE A 258 -4.91 -1.82 -11.17
CA PHE A 258 -5.73 -0.83 -10.50
C PHE A 258 -7.22 -1.06 -10.73
N ARG A 259 -8.02 -0.29 -10.02
CA ARG A 259 -9.44 -0.05 -10.30
C ARG A 259 -9.72 1.42 -10.02
N GLU A 260 -10.74 1.95 -10.67
CA GLU A 260 -11.28 3.25 -10.31
C GLU A 260 -11.84 3.21 -8.87
N ALA A 261 -11.72 4.35 -8.19
CA ALA A 261 -12.26 4.59 -6.87
C ALA A 261 -13.02 5.91 -6.89
N ALA A 262 -14.21 5.92 -6.29
CA ALA A 262 -14.98 7.14 -6.12
C ALA A 262 -14.20 8.16 -5.28
N VAL A 263 -14.36 9.44 -5.63
CA VAL A 263 -13.80 10.57 -4.88
C VAL A 263 -14.89 11.11 -3.95
N ASP A 264 -15.19 10.39 -2.87
CA ASP A 264 -16.22 10.82 -1.92
C ASP A 264 -15.75 12.03 -1.10
N ASP A 265 -14.48 12.03 -0.69
CA ASP A 265 -13.82 13.13 0.03
C ASP A 265 -12.39 13.33 -0.51
N ALA A 266 -12.14 14.50 -1.12
CA ALA A 266 -10.85 14.85 -1.70
C ALA A 266 -9.76 15.14 -0.65
N ALA A 267 -10.13 15.41 0.60
CA ALA A 267 -9.19 15.61 1.70
C ALA A 267 -8.63 14.28 2.25
N LEU A 268 -9.34 13.18 2.02
CA LEU A 268 -8.88 11.84 2.42
C LEU A 268 -8.04 11.20 1.33
N GLY A 269 -7.17 10.29 1.74
CA GLY A 269 -6.39 9.43 0.87
C GLY A 269 -7.22 8.29 0.26
N PRO A 270 -6.60 7.47 -0.59
CA PRO A 270 -7.28 6.37 -1.28
C PRO A 270 -7.77 5.31 -0.28
N ILE A 271 -8.78 4.53 -0.66
CA ILE A 271 -9.13 3.30 0.07
C ILE A 271 -8.02 2.27 -0.16
N ALA A 272 -7.43 1.79 0.93
CA ALA A 272 -6.29 0.88 0.90
C ALA A 272 -6.65 -0.54 1.42
N ALA A 273 -5.65 -1.29 1.90
CA ALA A 273 -5.80 -2.68 2.34
C ALA A 273 -6.83 -2.86 3.46
N ALA A 274 -6.90 -1.91 4.40
CA ALA A 274 -7.86 -1.91 5.51
C ALA A 274 -9.29 -1.51 5.08
N LYS A 275 -9.54 -1.25 3.79
CA LYS A 275 -10.86 -0.93 3.21
C LYS A 275 -11.54 0.33 3.77
N VAL A 276 -10.74 1.22 4.36
CA VAL A 276 -11.12 2.57 4.75
C VAL A 276 -10.24 3.60 4.03
N PRO A 277 -10.72 4.83 3.81
CA PRO A 277 -9.89 5.92 3.30
C PRO A 277 -8.72 6.23 4.24
N LEU A 278 -7.52 6.40 3.68
CA LEU A 278 -6.36 6.81 4.45
C LEU A 278 -6.49 8.25 4.94
N THR A 279 -5.94 8.55 6.12
CA THR A 279 -5.87 9.91 6.68
C THR A 279 -4.44 10.42 6.54
N PRO A 280 -4.20 11.57 5.87
CA PRO A 280 -2.86 12.13 5.71
C PRO A 280 -2.11 12.25 7.04
N GLY A 281 -0.90 11.69 7.11
CA GLY A 281 -0.05 11.69 8.31
C GLY A 281 -0.58 10.86 9.50
N ARG A 282 -1.73 10.19 9.38
CA ARG A 282 -2.39 9.43 10.46
C ARG A 282 -2.76 8.00 10.05
N SER A 283 -2.19 7.52 8.95
CA SER A 283 -2.35 6.14 8.50
C SER A 283 -1.01 5.55 8.15
N VAL A 284 -0.77 4.31 8.56
CA VAL A 284 0.49 3.59 8.38
C VAL A 284 0.23 2.29 7.63
N ALA A 285 1.14 1.94 6.72
CA ALA A 285 1.17 0.63 6.09
C ALA A 285 2.02 -0.32 6.94
N VAL A 286 1.55 -1.55 7.13
CA VAL A 286 2.18 -2.55 8.00
C VAL A 286 2.24 -3.90 7.31
N ASP A 287 3.11 -4.79 7.78
CA ASP A 287 3.07 -6.19 7.37
C ASP A 287 1.78 -6.85 7.88
N ARG A 288 0.87 -7.17 6.96
CA ARG A 288 -0.44 -7.78 7.26
C ARG A 288 -0.36 -9.22 7.77
N LEU A 289 0.79 -9.89 7.65
CA LEU A 289 1.00 -11.21 8.22
C LEU A 289 1.33 -11.10 9.71
N LEU A 290 1.98 -10.01 10.13
CA LEU A 290 2.35 -9.74 11.52
C LEU A 290 1.25 -8.98 12.28
N HIS A 291 0.75 -7.90 11.69
CA HIS A 291 -0.14 -6.94 12.33
C HIS A 291 -1.59 -7.07 11.85
N THR A 292 -2.52 -6.80 12.77
CA THR A 292 -3.96 -6.69 12.50
C THR A 292 -4.29 -5.25 12.08
N PHE A 293 -5.07 -5.07 11.01
CA PHE A 293 -5.52 -3.73 10.62
C PHE A 293 -6.44 -3.11 11.68
N GLY A 294 -6.42 -1.78 11.79
CA GLY A 294 -7.18 -1.03 12.80
C GLY A 294 -6.46 -0.84 14.13
N THR A 295 -5.38 -1.59 14.38
CA THR A 295 -4.50 -1.37 15.54
C THR A 295 -3.87 0.03 15.48
N PRO A 296 -3.97 0.85 16.55
CA PRO A 296 -3.24 2.10 16.65
C PRO A 296 -1.72 1.86 16.78
N PHE A 297 -0.93 2.69 16.11
CA PHE A 297 0.53 2.71 16.22
C PHE A 297 1.01 4.08 16.67
N TYR A 298 1.96 4.09 17.59
CA TYR A 298 2.78 5.25 17.92
C TYR A 298 4.16 5.04 17.31
N ILE A 299 4.63 6.01 16.52
CA ILE A 299 5.90 5.95 15.77
C ILE A 299 6.78 7.10 16.22
#